data_AF-A0A264Y3I7-F1
#
_entry.id   AF-A0A264Y3I7-F1
#
_cell.length_a   1.000
_cell.length_b   1.000
_cell.length_c   1.000
_cell.angle_alpha   90.00
_cell.angle_beta   90.00
_cell.angle_gamma   90.00
#
_symmetry.space_group_name_H-M   'P 1'
#
loop_
_entity.id
_entity.type
_entity.pdbx_description
1 polymer ?
#
loop_
_entity_poly.entity_id
_entity_poly.type
_entity_poly.pdbx_seq_one_letter_code
_entity_poly.pdbx_strand_id
1 'polypeptide(L)'
;MPAYQVSKDNYLHVVESYTIGHYRGEDSGAIYPEYEFRDIETYNLNPIKNHQIGNKTIEDLVKEACRQFPYAGEMFTSPQAKKIYLYIVTLENVSNIRIL
;
A
#
# COMPACT_ATOMS: atom_id res chain seq x y z
N MET A 1 -6.27 -10.69 -1.29
CA MET A 1 -6.09 -9.56 -2.24
C MET A 1 -5.10 -8.62 -1.58
N PRO A 2 -4.00 -8.25 -2.24
CA PRO A 2 -3.01 -7.36 -1.64
C PRO A 2 -3.62 -5.99 -1.36
N ALA A 3 -3.09 -5.32 -0.35
CA ALA A 3 -3.35 -3.93 -0.07
C ALA A 3 -2.26 -3.05 -0.67
N TYR A 4 -2.62 -1.85 -1.12
CA TYR A 4 -1.66 -0.86 -1.62
C TYR A 4 -1.59 0.29 -0.63
N GLN A 5 -0.40 0.53 -0.08
CA GLN A 5 -0.15 1.57 0.89
C GLN A 5 0.84 2.58 0.34
N VAL A 6 0.65 3.85 0.70
CA VAL A 6 1.62 4.91 0.35
C VAL A 6 2.07 5.62 1.60
N SER A 7 3.37 5.89 1.69
CA SER A 7 4.00 6.55 2.83
C SER A 7 4.37 8.00 2.50
N LYS A 8 4.54 8.83 3.53
CA LYS A 8 4.94 10.24 3.40
C LYS A 8 6.30 10.42 2.72
N ASP A 9 7.14 9.40 2.75
CA ASP A 9 8.48 9.39 2.15
C ASP A 9 8.46 8.98 0.67
N ASN A 10 7.27 8.96 0.05
CA ASN A 10 7.03 8.61 -1.35
C ASN A 10 7.40 7.16 -1.68
N TYR A 11 7.01 6.22 -0.82
CA TYR A 11 7.03 4.80 -1.14
C TYR A 11 5.62 4.27 -1.35
N LEU A 12 5.49 3.32 -2.29
CA LEU A 12 4.31 2.49 -2.41
C LEU A 12 4.65 1.06 -2.01
N HIS A 13 3.88 0.50 -1.09
CA HIS A 13 4.01 -0.86 -0.59
C HIS A 13 2.83 -1.68 -1.07
N VAL A 14 3.11 -2.89 -1.57
CA VAL A 14 2.10 -3.90 -1.87
C VAL A 14 2.18 -4.94 -0.77
N VAL A 15 1.16 -4.97 0.08
CA VAL A 15 1.12 -5.76 1.31
C VAL A 15 0.18 -6.95 1.14
N GLU A 16 0.64 -8.15 1.49
CA GLU A 16 -0.24 -9.31 1.65
C GLU A 16 -0.33 -9.74 3.11
N SER A 17 -1.47 -10.34 3.46
CA SER A 17 -1.68 -10.97 4.76
C SER A 17 -1.81 -12.47 4.63
N TYR A 18 -1.31 -13.19 5.62
CA TYR A 18 -1.43 -14.64 5.71
C TYR A 18 -1.72 -15.03 7.15
N THR A 19 -2.55 -16.06 7.31
CA THR A 19 -2.89 -16.60 8.62
C THR A 19 -1.70 -17.41 9.14
N ILE A 20 -1.16 -16.99 10.28
CA ILE A 20 -0.01 -17.66 10.93
C ILE A 20 -0.43 -18.52 12.12
N GLY A 21 -1.67 -18.37 12.57
CA GLY A 21 -2.15 -19.03 13.76
C GLY A 21 -3.59 -18.65 14.04
N HIS A 22 -4.04 -19.07 15.21
CA HIS A 22 -5.33 -18.68 15.73
C HIS A 22 -5.21 -18.50 17.24
N TYR A 23 -5.85 -17.48 17.79
CA TYR A 23 -6.03 -17.34 19.23
C TYR A 23 -7.48 -17.63 19.62
N ARG A 24 -7.65 -18.05 20.87
CA ARG A 24 -8.98 -18.25 21.46
C ARG A 24 -9.36 -17.01 22.23
N GLY A 25 -10.48 -16.40 21.86
CA GLY A 25 -11.05 -15.28 22.61
C GLY A 25 -11.44 -15.73 24.02
N GLU A 26 -10.93 -15.03 25.04
CA GLU A 26 -11.08 -15.41 26.45
C GLU A 26 -12.56 -15.48 26.88
N ASP A 27 -13.39 -14.57 26.37
CA ASP A 27 -14.79 -14.44 26.82
C ASP A 27 -15.80 -15.29 26.03
N SER A 28 -15.55 -15.54 24.74
CA SER A 28 -16.51 -16.22 23.86
C SER A 28 -16.12 -17.65 23.49
N GLY A 29 -14.88 -18.04 23.80
CA GLY A 29 -14.29 -19.30 23.30
C GLY A 29 -14.14 -19.36 21.78
N ALA A 30 -14.46 -18.28 21.07
CA ALA A 30 -14.33 -18.18 19.61
C ALA A 30 -12.86 -18.22 19.20
N ILE A 31 -12.59 -18.84 18.06
CA ILE A 31 -11.25 -18.95 17.49
C ILE A 31 -11.11 -17.87 16.43
N TYR A 32 -10.19 -16.94 16.64
CA TYR A 32 -9.90 -15.85 15.72
C TYR A 32 -8.57 -16.09 15.02
N PRO A 33 -8.49 -15.91 13.70
CA PRO A 33 -7.23 -16.02 12.98
C PRO A 33 -6.27 -14.90 13.37
N GLU A 34 -5.00 -15.25 13.52
CA GLU A 34 -3.89 -14.31 13.62
C GLU A 34 -3.26 -14.12 12.26
N TYR A 35 -2.97 -12.86 11.91
CA TYR A 35 -2.41 -12.51 10.62
C TYR A 35 -1.02 -11.92 10.77
N GLU A 36 -0.13 -12.31 9.87
CA GLU A 36 1.11 -11.61 9.61
C GLU A 36 0.97 -10.85 8.29
N PHE A 37 1.56 -9.65 8.23
CA PHE A 37 1.54 -8.78 7.07
C PHE A 37 2.96 -8.67 6.51
N ARG A 38 3.09 -8.75 5.19
CA ARG A 38 4.39 -8.66 4.52
C ARG A 38 4.31 -7.86 3.24
N ASP A 39 5.32 -7.02 3.03
CA ASP A 39 5.57 -6.37 1.75
C ASP A 39 6.02 -7.42 0.72
N ILE A 40 5.23 -7.58 -0.33
CA ILE A 40 5.57 -8.43 -1.48
C ILE A 40 6.22 -7.61 -2.60
N GLU A 41 5.91 -6.32 -2.67
CA GLU A 41 6.56 -5.37 -3.58
C GLU A 41 6.72 -4.01 -2.90
N THR A 42 7.81 -3.32 -3.23
CA THR A 42 8.01 -1.93 -2.77
C THR A 42 8.56 -1.07 -3.88
N TYR A 43 7.98 0.12 -4.07
CA TYR A 43 8.34 1.06 -5.11
C TYR A 43 8.76 2.40 -4.53
N ASN A 44 9.93 2.90 -4.93
CA ASN A 44 10.37 4.27 -4.67
C ASN A 44 9.74 5.21 -5.71
N LEU A 45 8.81 6.05 -5.28
CA LEU A 45 8.08 6.95 -6.18
C LEU A 45 8.86 8.25 -6.48
N ASN A 46 9.95 8.54 -5.77
CA ASN A 46 10.69 9.80 -5.95
C ASN A 46 11.14 10.07 -7.40
N PRO A 47 11.60 9.08 -8.19
CA PRO A 47 11.96 9.28 -9.59
C PRO A 47 10.80 9.72 -10.47
N ILE A 48 9.57 9.38 -10.10
CA ILE A 48 8.34 9.64 -10.87
C ILE A 48 7.38 10.59 -10.15
N LYS A 49 7.78 11.22 -9.05
CA LYS A 49 6.87 11.99 -8.18
C LYS A 49 6.12 13.12 -8.90
N ASN A 50 6.72 13.67 -9.96
CA ASN A 50 6.16 14.75 -10.79
C ASN A 50 5.30 14.23 -11.96
N HIS A 51 5.24 12.92 -12.20
CA HIS A 51 4.37 12.34 -13.23
C HIS A 51 2.90 12.61 -12.88
N GLN A 52 2.08 12.83 -13.90
CA GLN A 52 0.67 13.15 -13.73
C GLN A 52 -0.23 11.93 -13.94
N ILE A 53 -1.20 11.76 -13.05
CA ILE A 53 -2.30 10.82 -13.19
C ILE A 53 -3.59 11.64 -13.21
N GLY A 54 -4.11 11.87 -14.42
CA GLY A 54 -5.15 12.88 -14.65
C GLY A 54 -4.59 14.28 -14.42
N ASN A 55 -5.15 14.99 -13.45
CA ASN A 55 -4.85 16.39 -13.11
C ASN A 55 -4.08 16.57 -11.79
N LYS A 56 -3.52 15.48 -11.23
CA LYS A 56 -2.69 15.50 -10.02
C LYS A 56 -1.36 14.82 -10.26
N THR A 57 -0.31 15.29 -9.60
CA THR A 57 0.98 14.58 -9.59
C THR A 57 0.91 13.37 -8.66
N ILE A 58 1.84 12.42 -8.83
CA ILE A 58 1.99 11.32 -7.87
C ILE A 58 2.25 11.85 -6.46
N GLU A 59 3.07 12.88 -6.32
CA GLU A 59 3.33 13.53 -5.02
C GLU A 59 2.04 14.09 -4.38
N ASP A 60 1.17 14.74 -5.17
CA ASP A 60 -0.11 15.24 -4.66
C ASP A 60 -1.01 14.11 -4.18
N LEU A 61 -1.04 12.99 -4.91
CA LEU A 61 -1.83 11.81 -4.56
C LEU A 61 -1.33 11.15 -3.27
N VAL A 62 0.00 11.06 -3.07
CA VAL A 62 0.61 10.58 -1.83
C VAL A 62 0.22 11.48 -0.66
N LYS A 63 0.40 12.81 -0.80
CA LYS A 63 0.03 13.79 0.24
C LYS A 63 -1.46 13.70 0.58
N GLU A 64 -2.32 13.55 -0.42
CA GLU A 64 -3.76 13.40 -0.23
C GLU A 64 -4.09 12.12 0.55
N ALA A 65 -3.50 10.99 0.18
CA ALA A 65 -3.70 9.71 0.87
C ALA A 65 -3.31 9.81 2.35
N CYS A 66 -2.10 10.28 2.65
CA CYS A 66 -1.61 10.38 4.02
C CYS A 66 -2.39 11.40 4.87
N ARG A 67 -3.00 12.43 4.24
CA ARG A 67 -3.82 13.41 4.93
C ARG A 67 -5.25 12.92 5.19
N GLN A 68 -5.87 12.25 4.22
CA GLN A 68 -7.25 11.76 4.35
C GLN A 68 -7.34 10.50 5.21
N PHE A 69 -6.31 9.66 5.19
CA PHE A 69 -6.29 8.37 5.88
C PHE A 69 -5.07 8.25 6.82
N PRO A 70 -4.95 9.10 7.86
CA PRO A 70 -3.79 9.12 8.75
C PRO A 70 -3.67 7.88 9.65
N TYR A 71 -4.76 7.13 9.83
CA TYR A 71 -4.85 5.92 10.66
C TYR A 71 -5.28 4.70 9.83
N ALA A 72 -4.88 4.66 8.56
CA ALA A 72 -5.12 3.49 7.71
C ALA A 72 -4.42 2.26 8.28
N GLY A 73 -5.17 1.17 8.48
CA GLY A 73 -4.59 -0.13 8.85
C GLY A 73 -3.82 -0.79 7.70
N GLU A 74 -3.10 -1.86 8.01
CA GLU A 74 -2.19 -2.60 7.13
C GLU A 74 -2.86 -3.11 5.85
N MET A 75 -4.13 -3.53 5.95
CA MET A 75 -4.92 -4.03 4.82
C MET A 75 -5.77 -2.96 4.12
N PHE A 76 -5.65 -1.70 4.51
CA PHE A 76 -6.39 -0.62 3.88
C PHE A 76 -5.70 -0.15 2.59
N THR A 77 -6.47 -0.05 1.52
CA THR A 77 -6.03 0.53 0.25
C THR A 77 -6.74 1.85 0.00
N SER A 78 -6.00 2.96 0.02
CA SER A 78 -6.56 4.25 -0.37
C SER A 78 -6.83 4.30 -1.88
N PRO A 79 -7.85 5.05 -2.35
CA PRO A 79 -8.08 5.25 -3.77
C PRO A 79 -6.86 5.81 -4.52
N GLN A 80 -6.09 6.67 -3.85
CA GLN A 80 -4.88 7.29 -4.39
C GLN A 80 -3.75 6.26 -4.52
N ALA A 81 -3.52 5.41 -3.51
CA ALA A 81 -2.54 4.33 -3.59
C ALA A 81 -2.84 3.37 -4.74
N LYS A 82 -4.12 2.96 -4.90
CA LYS A 82 -4.55 2.11 -6.01
C LYS A 82 -4.29 2.77 -7.37
N LYS A 83 -4.58 4.06 -7.52
CA LYS A 83 -4.30 4.81 -8.75
C LYS A 83 -2.81 4.84 -9.09
N ILE A 84 -1.96 5.09 -8.09
CA ILE A 84 -0.51 5.12 -8.27
C ILE A 84 -0.01 3.73 -8.68
N TYR A 85 -0.46 2.66 -8.02
CA TYR A 85 -0.09 1.29 -8.39
C TYR A 85 -0.50 0.95 -9.84
N LEU A 86 -1.75 1.25 -10.21
CA LEU A 86 -2.23 1.03 -11.58
C LEU A 86 -1.44 1.83 -12.63
N TYR A 87 -0.95 3.00 -12.27
CA TYR A 87 -0.06 3.77 -13.15
C TYR A 87 1.31 3.12 -13.27
N ILE A 88 1.93 2.72 -12.15
CA ILE A 88 3.24 2.07 -12.13
C ILE A 88 3.26 0.87 -13.06
N VAL A 89 2.27 -0.04 -12.98
CA VAL A 89 2.24 -1.25 -13.82
C VAL A 89 2.13 -0.99 -15.33
N THR A 90 1.88 0.27 -15.74
CA THR A 90 1.88 0.67 -17.16
C THR A 90 3.21 1.26 -17.63
N LEU A 91 4.15 1.52 -16.72
CA LEU A 91 5.47 2.06 -17.08
C LEU A 91 6.33 0.95 -17.72
N GLU A 92 7.09 1.30 -18.76
CA GLU A 92 8.02 0.34 -19.38
C GLU A 92 9.21 0.01 -18.46
N ASN A 93 9.58 0.94 -17.58
CA ASN A 93 10.78 0.86 -16.75
C ASN A 93 10.48 0.68 -15.24
N VAL A 94 9.47 -0.11 -14.90
CA VAL A 94 9.06 -0.36 -13.49
C VAL A 94 10.20 -0.90 -12.63
N SER A 95 11.07 -1.74 -13.21
CA SER A 95 12.22 -2.32 -12.52
C SER A 95 13.14 -1.26 -11.91
N ASN A 96 13.20 -0.05 -12.47
CA ASN A 96 14.09 1.01 -12.00
C ASN A 96 13.60 1.70 -10.73
N ILE A 97 12.32 1.54 -10.40
CA ILE A 97 11.70 2.11 -9.19
C ILE A 97 11.34 1.04 -8.16
N ARG A 98 11.38 -0.25 -8.53
CA ARG A 98 11.14 -1.37 -7.63
C ARG A 98 12.37 -1.65 -6.76
N ILE A 99 12.14 -1.84 -5.46
CA ILE A 99 13.19 -2.14 -4.46
C ILE A 99 13.11 -3.60 -4.01
N LEU A 100 11.90 -4.10 -3.84
CA LEU A 100 11.55 -5.48 -3.45
C LEU A 100 10.48 -6.00 -4.41
#